data_AF-A0A0F8X1U4-F1
#
_entry.id   AF-A0A0F8X1U4-F1
#
_cell.length_a   1.000
_cell.length_b   1.000
_cell.length_c   1.000
_cell.angle_alpha   90.00
_cell.angle_beta   90.00
_cell.angle_gamma   90.00
#
_symmetry.space_group_name_H-M   'P 1'
#
loop_
_entity.id
_entity.type
_entity.pdbx_description
1 polymer ?
#
loop_
_entity_poly.entity_id
_entity_poly.type
_entity_poly.pdbx_seq_one_letter_code
_entity_poly.pdbx_strand_id
1 'polypeptide(L)' 'IAFEVTDIEKRLEELKEKGIRLIDEKPRQGAHGTRIAFIHPKSTQGVLIELVERY' A
#
# COMPACT_ATOMS: atom_id res chain seq x y z
N ILE A 1 -10.03 -3.24 2.61
CA ILE A 1 -9.35 -4.50 3.05
C ILE A 1 -7.90 -4.12 3.32
N ALA A 2 -7.27 -4.70 4.35
CA ALA A 2 -5.87 -4.44 4.68
C ALA A 2 -5.03 -5.71 4.54
N PHE A 3 -3.85 -5.59 3.96
CA PHE A 3 -2.86 -6.66 3.85
C PHE A 3 -1.59 -6.27 4.59
N GLU A 4 -1.11 -7.17 5.44
CA GLU A 4 0.18 -7.01 6.09
C GLU A 4 1.32 -7.34 5.11
N VAL A 5 2.35 -6.52 5.09
CA VAL A 5 3.55 -6.66 4.26
C VAL A 5 4.79 -6.48 5.13
N THR A 6 5.89 -7.11 4.74
CA THR A 6 7.17 -7.07 5.47
C THR A 6 8.08 -5.92 5.05
N ASP A 7 7.89 -5.39 3.84
CA ASP A 7 8.62 -4.24 3.29
C ASP A 7 7.66 -3.45 2.40
N ILE A 8 7.10 -2.38 2.96
CA ILE A 8 6.10 -1.58 2.25
C ILE A 8 6.71 -0.75 1.11
N GLU A 9 7.96 -0.31 1.21
CA GLU A 9 8.61 0.47 0.16
C GLU A 9 8.87 -0.40 -1.07
N LYS A 10 9.42 -1.59 -0.85
CA LYS A 10 9.63 -2.58 -1.91
C LYS A 10 8.31 -2.97 -2.57
N ARG A 11 7.24 -3.18 -1.81
CA ARG A 11 5.93 -3.52 -2.40
C ARG A 11 5.33 -2.39 -3.22
N LEU A 12 5.49 -1.14 -2.81
CA LEU A 12 5.03 -0.01 -3.62
C LEU A 12 5.81 0.10 -4.94
N GLU A 13 7.13 -0.13 -4.92
CA GLU A 13 7.95 -0.17 -6.13
C GLU A 13 7.48 -1.28 -7.08
N GLU A 14 7.36 -2.51 -6.61
CA GLU A 14 6.89 -3.64 -7.43
C GLU A 14 5.48 -3.41 -8.01
N LEU A 15 4.58 -2.77 -7.25
CA LEU A 15 3.24 -2.44 -7.72
C LEU A 15 3.29 -1.35 -8.80
N LYS A 16 4.14 -0.35 -8.63
CA LYS A 16 4.36 0.71 -9.62
C LYS A 16 4.93 0.17 -10.92
N GLU A 17 5.91 -0.74 -10.85
CA GLU A 17 6.48 -1.44 -12.02
C GLU A 17 5.42 -2.25 -12.78
N LYS A 18 4.46 -2.82 -12.07
CA LYS A 18 3.31 -3.54 -12.65
C LYS A 18 2.22 -2.61 -13.20
N GLY A 19 2.41 -1.29 -13.17
CA GLY A 19 1.44 -0.31 -13.62
C GLY A 19 0.20 -0.19 -12.72
N ILE A 20 0.28 -0.69 -11.47
CA ILE A 20 -0.80 -0.54 -10.50
C ILE A 20 -0.83 0.90 -10.02
N ARG A 21 -2.01 1.51 -10.07
CA ARG A 21 -2.20 2.88 -9.61
C ARG A 21 -2.24 2.90 -8.08
N LEU A 22 -1.31 3.65 -7.50
CA LEU A 22 -1.22 3.88 -6.06
C LEU A 22 -1.95 5.19 -5.70
N ILE A 23 -2.49 5.25 -4.49
CA ILE A 23 -2.88 6.53 -3.86
C ILE A 23 -1.64 7.12 -3.19
N ASP A 24 -0.89 6.28 -2.47
CA ASP A 24 0.34 6.66 -1.79
C ASP A 24 1.54 6.07 -2.53
N GLU A 25 2.37 6.93 -3.14
CA GLU A 25 3.63 6.48 -3.78
C GLU A 25 4.76 6.26 -2.77
N LYS A 26 4.59 6.75 -1.54
CA LYS A 26 5.50 6.51 -0.41
C LYS A 26 4.68 6.13 0.83
N PRO A 27 5.21 5.26 1.71
CA PRO A 27 4.53 4.93 2.95
C PRO A 27 4.34 6.18 3.81
N ARG A 28 3.24 6.22 4.55
CA ARG A 28 2.97 7.23 5.58
C ARG A 28 2.77 6.57 6.94
N GLN A 29 2.88 7.35 8.00
CA GLN A 29 2.67 6.86 9.35
C GLN A 29 1.20 6.49 9.56
N GLY A 30 0.97 5.25 10.00
CA GLY A 30 -0.31 4.70 10.39
C GLY A 30 -0.52 4.69 11.90
N ALA A 31 -1.62 4.09 12.34
CA ALA A 31 -1.92 3.91 13.76
C ALA A 31 -0.97 2.89 14.41
N HIS A 32 -0.81 2.96 15.74
CA HIS A 32 -0.03 1.99 16.51
C HIS A 32 1.43 1.79 16.05
N GLY A 33 2.03 2.82 15.47
CA GLY A 33 3.40 2.71 14.94
C GLY A 33 3.48 1.76 13.76
N THR A 34 2.58 1.86 12.79
CA THR A 34 2.72 1.14 11.51
C THR A 34 3.12 2.10 10.40
N ARG A 35 3.63 1.55 9.30
CA ARG A 35 3.71 2.23 8.01
C ARG A 35 2.56 1.72 7.14
N ILE A 36 1.84 2.63 6.49
CA ILE A 36 0.71 2.28 5.62
C ILE A 36 0.80 2.94 4.26
N ALA A 37 0.14 2.36 3.27
CA ALA A 37 -0.05 2.92 1.94
C ALA A 37 -1.31 2.35 1.28
N PHE A 38 -1.98 3.14 0.44
CA PHE A 38 -3.21 2.72 -0.22
C PHE A 38 -3.03 2.49 -1.73
N ILE A 39 -3.68 1.45 -2.24
CA ILE A 39 -3.84 1.17 -3.67
C ILE A 39 -5.13 1.84 -4.16
N HIS A 40 -5.08 2.47 -5.33
CA HIS A 40 -6.22 3.17 -5.88
C HIS A 40 -7.33 2.18 -6.32
N PRO A 41 -8.61 2.39 -5.94
CA PRO A 41 -9.73 1.50 -6.28
C PRO A 41 -9.88 1.13 -7.77
N LYS A 42 -9.47 2.05 -8.66
CA LYS A 42 -9.42 1.81 -10.12
C LYS A 42 -8.53 0.62 -10.52
N SER A 43 -7.54 0.25 -9.73
CA SER A 43 -6.66 -0.91 -9.98
C SER A 43 -7.13 -2.18 -9.27
N THR A 44 -8.22 -2.11 -8.50
CA THR A 44 -8.67 -3.16 -7.58
C THR A 44 -10.19 -3.37 -7.66
N GLN A 45 -10.78 -3.09 -8.84
CA GLN A 45 -12.22 -3.27 -9.11
C GLN A 45 -13.15 -2.58 -8.10
N GLY A 46 -12.78 -1.38 -7.65
CA GLY A 46 -13.57 -0.56 -6.74
C GLY A 46 -13.27 -0.77 -5.26
N VAL A 47 -12.36 -1.69 -4.91
CA VAL A 47 -12.02 -1.97 -3.51
C VAL A 47 -10.85 -1.11 -3.05
N LEU A 48 -11.02 -0.32 -1.99
CA LEU A 48 -9.88 0.35 -1.35
C LEU A 48 -9.04 -0.69 -0.58
N ILE A 49 -7.78 -0.84 -1.01
CA ILE A 49 -6.81 -1.76 -0.40
C ILE A 49 -5.75 -0.95 0.34
N GLU A 50 -5.51 -1.32 1.60
CA GLU A 50 -4.45 -0.82 2.46
C GLU A 50 -3.32 -1.86 2.54
N LEU A 51 -2.08 -1.40 2.43
CA LEU A 51 -0.89 -2.15 2.80
C LEU A 51 -0.43 -1.66 4.17
N VAL A 52 -0.11 -2.58 5.07
CA VAL A 52 0.31 -2.28 6.45
C VAL A 52 1.61 -3.00 6.74
N GLU A 53 2.60 -2.28 7.27
CA GLU A 53 3.83 -2.86 7.79
C GLU A 53 3.98 -2.47 9.25
N ARG A 54 4.29 -3.44 10.11
CA ARG A 54 4.51 -3.26 11.55
C ARG A 54 6.01 -3.23 11.82
N TYR A 55 6.45 -2.39 12.75
CA TYR A 55 7.81 -2.44 13.29
C TYR A 55 8.07 -3.73 14.08
#